data_AF-A0A7X0FV22-F1
#
_entry.id   AF-A0A7X0FV22-F1
#
_cell.length_a   1.000
_cell.length_b   1.000
_cell.length_c   1.000
_cell.angle_alpha   90.00
_cell.angle_beta   90.00
_cell.angle_gamma   90.00
#
_symmetry.space_group_name_H-M   'P 1'
#
loop_
_entity.id
_entity.type
_entity.pdbx_description
1 polymer ?
#
loop_
_entity_poly.entity_id
_entity_poly.type
_entity_poly.pdbx_seq_one_letter_code
_entity_poly.pdbx_strand_id
1 'polypeptide(L)'
;MAGLVDGAAGLLSRRLVITTWIPLFVLLAVLLALAAAGLGWTTVTDAWDSVPADLRVLAGLALLAATTMLAHLLNAVRPQIVRLYEGYWPERLERRYVRHHLRVHARLKLDTAGGPWPLDYPRLARRVRSTRLGNILRAAEEHPLRQYGLPAAIVWPRLYGTLPEAFRATFGAVAADFELMITISVLGLVLAVTGPVLAALLLPWYVAPLVLLAGAAVFWLGCLAATRAAVPYANQIRAAFDVHRWRLLEAAGLRLPTSYDEERAQWTQLRKLWVGAGPDADRGDSLRYPSDEPPQTITLVHAPPESGPAPERPPEPVPPASSTPPAPETRIAPGAPASTGTAPPAGRQAPDGTATSGTERLPRLGRDLGLVLAVALLVTAAVTGTWQSVRAEPAETSRALPPFHQVTADDLKRDRRELTQRYTLKALPEGAEVDRGSLGPKLPAGALSGRLITTIACAKGNQLLVRQGDRVTIRWTPPGAAAARQVKDALILQLLADDRAVVAVRLADVTRLPTTVTAQLVRP
;
A
#
# COMPACT_ATOMS: atom_id res chain seq x y z
N MET A 1 -25.96 -11.76 2.01
CA MET A 1 -24.87 -11.15 2.81
C MET A 1 -23.62 -12.03 2.85
N ALA A 2 -23.70 -13.36 3.04
CA ALA A 2 -22.52 -14.25 3.07
C ALA A 2 -21.64 -14.20 1.80
N GLY A 3 -22.21 -14.32 0.60
CA GLY A 3 -21.40 -14.32 -0.64
C GLY A 3 -20.69 -13.00 -0.98
N LEU A 4 -21.17 -11.87 -0.45
CA LEU A 4 -20.52 -10.55 -0.63
C LEU A 4 -19.32 -10.40 0.32
N VAL A 5 -19.41 -10.99 1.52
CA VAL A 5 -18.31 -11.09 2.48
C VAL A 5 -17.24 -12.07 1.98
N ASP A 6 -17.64 -13.19 1.38
CA ASP A 6 -16.71 -14.15 0.77
C ASP A 6 -16.00 -13.56 -0.46
N GLY A 7 -16.70 -12.79 -1.30
CA GLY A 7 -16.10 -12.04 -2.41
C GLY A 7 -15.12 -10.96 -1.94
N ALA A 8 -15.45 -10.23 -0.87
CA ALA A 8 -14.56 -9.24 -0.27
C ALA A 8 -13.32 -9.89 0.41
N ALA A 9 -13.49 -11.06 1.03
CA ALA A 9 -12.37 -11.87 1.54
C ALA A 9 -11.46 -12.39 0.42
N GLY A 10 -12.01 -12.67 -0.77
CA GLY A 10 -11.22 -13.02 -1.96
C GLY A 10 -10.35 -11.88 -2.47
N LEU A 11 -10.81 -10.63 -2.37
CA LEU A 11 -10.05 -9.44 -2.76
C LEU A 11 -8.88 -9.15 -1.80
N LEU A 12 -9.08 -9.42 -0.50
CA LEU A 12 -8.09 -9.18 0.55
C LEU A 12 -7.40 -10.48 0.98
N SER A 13 -6.48 -10.97 0.15
CA SER A 13 -5.64 -12.10 0.57
C SER A 13 -4.96 -11.80 1.92
N ARG A 14 -4.87 -12.80 2.80
CA ARG A 14 -4.21 -12.67 4.13
C ARG A 14 -2.85 -11.98 4.03
N ARG A 15 -2.08 -12.30 2.97
CA ARG A 15 -0.79 -11.69 2.67
C ARG A 15 -0.91 -10.19 2.41
N LEU A 16 -1.80 -9.76 1.52
CA LEU A 16 -2.01 -8.34 1.21
C LEU A 16 -2.40 -7.55 2.46
N VAL A 17 -3.27 -8.12 3.30
CA VAL A 17 -3.71 -7.47 4.54
C VAL A 17 -2.53 -7.21 5.48
N ILE A 18 -1.73 -8.24 5.73
CA ILE A 18 -0.60 -8.17 6.67
C ILE A 18 0.53 -7.31 6.12
N THR A 19 0.92 -7.49 4.85
CA THR A 19 2.12 -6.84 4.30
C THR A 19 1.88 -5.42 3.82
N THR A 20 0.63 -5.05 3.53
CA THR A 20 0.31 -3.81 2.80
C THR A 20 -0.83 -3.04 3.45
N TRP A 21 -1.99 -3.66 3.62
CA TRP A 21 -3.20 -2.95 4.04
C TRP A 21 -3.08 -2.40 5.48
N ILE A 22 -2.66 -3.22 6.44
CA ILE A 22 -2.52 -2.79 7.84
C ILE A 22 -1.48 -1.65 7.98
N PRO A 23 -0.23 -1.80 7.48
CA PRO A 23 0.75 -0.71 7.54
C PRO A 23 0.26 0.59 6.88
N LEU A 24 -0.45 0.46 5.75
CA LEU A 24 -1.00 1.61 5.03
C LEU A 24 -2.13 2.29 5.81
N PHE A 25 -3.04 1.51 6.39
CA PHE A 25 -4.10 2.03 7.25
C PHE A 25 -3.52 2.76 8.46
N VAL A 26 -2.47 2.21 9.08
CA VAL A 26 -1.75 2.87 10.19
C VAL A 26 -1.14 4.20 9.75
N LEU A 27 -0.51 4.26 8.57
CA LEU A 27 0.00 5.52 8.02
C LEU A 27 -1.11 6.56 7.86
N LEU A 28 -2.24 6.18 7.25
CA LEU A 28 -3.38 7.06 7.05
C LEU A 28 -3.94 7.54 8.39
N ALA A 29 -4.08 6.65 9.38
CA ALA A 29 -4.53 7.00 10.71
C ALA A 29 -3.58 7.98 11.42
N VAL A 30 -2.27 7.80 11.28
CA VAL A 30 -1.25 8.73 11.82
C VAL A 30 -1.37 10.11 11.16
N LEU A 31 -1.56 10.18 9.84
CA LEU A 31 -1.74 11.44 9.12
C LEU A 31 -3.05 12.13 9.50
N LEU A 32 -4.16 11.38 9.66
CA LEU A 32 -5.43 11.92 10.14
C LEU A 32 -5.32 12.43 11.58
N ALA A 33 -4.64 11.70 12.47
CA ALA A 33 -4.40 12.13 13.84
C ALA A 33 -3.53 13.39 13.91
N LEU A 34 -2.51 13.50 13.04
CA LEU A 34 -1.69 14.69 12.92
C LEU A 34 -2.53 15.90 12.44
N ALA A 35 -3.41 15.71 11.46
CA ALA A 35 -4.34 16.75 11.05
C ALA A 35 -5.26 17.15 12.23
N ALA A 36 -5.91 16.19 12.88
CA ALA A 36 -6.82 16.45 14.00
C ALA A 36 -6.14 17.17 15.17
N ALA A 37 -4.88 16.85 15.46
CA ALA A 37 -4.10 17.52 16.50
C ALA A 37 -3.88 19.02 16.20
N GLY A 38 -3.71 19.38 14.92
CA GLY A 38 -3.55 20.78 14.52
C GLY A 38 -4.87 21.54 14.39
N LEU A 39 -5.95 20.84 14.03
CA LEU A 39 -7.30 21.40 13.95
C LEU A 39 -7.99 21.59 15.31
N GLY A 40 -7.50 20.89 16.33
CA GLY A 40 -8.15 20.74 17.62
C GLY A 40 -9.15 19.59 17.61
N TRP A 41 -9.00 18.67 18.57
CA TRP A 41 -9.81 17.45 18.60
C TRP A 41 -11.30 17.75 18.71
N THR A 42 -11.67 18.75 19.52
CA THR A 42 -13.06 19.18 19.72
C THR A 42 -13.70 19.68 18.42
N THR A 43 -12.96 20.46 17.63
CA THR A 43 -13.44 20.97 16.34
C THR A 43 -13.75 19.83 15.37
N VAL A 44 -12.88 18.81 15.33
CA VAL A 44 -13.07 17.66 14.45
C VAL A 44 -14.21 16.77 14.93
N THR A 45 -14.35 16.54 16.23
CA THR A 45 -15.48 15.77 16.77
C THR A 45 -16.80 16.48 16.55
N ASP A 46 -16.86 17.79 16.77
CA ASP A 46 -18.07 18.59 16.53
C ASP A 46 -18.45 18.62 15.05
N ALA A 47 -17.46 18.76 14.16
CA ALA A 47 -17.66 18.69 12.71
C ALA A 47 -18.15 17.31 12.29
N TRP A 48 -17.53 16.23 12.79
CA TRP A 48 -17.97 14.86 12.55
C TRP A 48 -19.40 14.64 13.07
N ASP A 49 -19.73 15.20 14.24
CA ASP A 49 -21.04 15.12 14.86
C ASP A 49 -22.12 15.93 14.16
N SER A 50 -21.74 16.90 13.33
CA SER A 50 -22.66 17.63 12.47
C SER A 50 -23.06 16.89 11.18
N VAL A 51 -22.26 15.90 10.77
CA VAL A 51 -22.52 15.11 9.54
C VAL A 51 -23.66 14.11 9.81
N PRO A 52 -24.66 13.96 8.92
CA PRO A 52 -25.68 12.92 9.01
C PRO A 52 -25.10 11.50 9.17
N ALA A 53 -25.77 10.63 9.94
CA ALA A 53 -25.27 9.28 10.24
C ALA A 53 -24.95 8.46 8.97
N ASP A 54 -25.79 8.53 7.95
CA ASP A 54 -25.60 7.82 6.67
C ASP A 54 -24.31 8.25 5.97
N LEU A 55 -23.99 9.54 5.99
CA LEU A 55 -22.77 10.09 5.39
C LEU A 55 -21.52 9.72 6.19
N ARG A 56 -21.61 9.57 7.52
CA ARG A 56 -20.49 9.08 8.35
C ARG A 56 -20.15 7.63 8.02
N VAL A 57 -21.18 6.78 7.86
CA VAL A 57 -21.00 5.38 7.46
C VAL A 57 -20.38 5.32 6.06
N LEU A 58 -20.90 6.11 5.11
CA LEU A 58 -20.33 6.19 3.77
C LEU A 58 -18.87 6.70 3.77
N ALA A 59 -18.52 7.68 4.60
CA ALA A 59 -17.15 8.16 4.73
C ALA A 59 -16.20 7.07 5.29
N GLY A 60 -16.64 6.32 6.30
CA GLY A 60 -15.89 5.17 6.82
C GLY A 60 -15.68 4.08 5.76
N LEU A 61 -16.74 3.72 5.02
CA LEU A 61 -16.66 2.76 3.92
C LEU A 61 -15.76 3.26 2.78
N ALA A 62 -15.83 4.55 2.44
CA ALA A 62 -14.98 5.17 1.43
C ALA A 62 -13.50 5.13 1.85
N LEU A 63 -13.18 5.37 3.13
CA LEU A 63 -11.81 5.25 3.65
C LEU A 63 -11.28 3.82 3.54
N LEU A 64 -12.09 2.83 3.91
CA LEU A 64 -11.71 1.42 3.77
C LEU A 64 -11.52 1.04 2.30
N ALA A 65 -12.43 1.46 1.41
CA ALA A 65 -12.32 1.22 -0.03
C ALA A 65 -11.07 1.88 -0.63
N ALA A 66 -10.78 3.13 -0.25
CA ALA A 66 -9.58 3.86 -0.67
C ALA A 66 -8.30 3.18 -0.18
N THR A 67 -8.29 2.72 1.08
CA THR A 67 -7.16 1.97 1.66
C THR A 67 -6.92 0.67 0.90
N THR A 68 -7.98 -0.07 0.58
CA THR A 68 -7.89 -1.30 -0.22
C THR A 68 -7.40 -1.03 -1.63
N MET A 69 -7.94 -0.02 -2.30
CA MET A 69 -7.49 0.39 -3.64
C MET A 69 -6.00 0.75 -3.64
N LEU A 70 -5.56 1.56 -2.68
CA LEU A 70 -4.17 1.99 -2.56
C LEU A 70 -3.24 0.82 -2.17
N ALA A 71 -3.71 -0.15 -1.37
CA ALA A 71 -2.97 -1.37 -1.09
C ALA A 71 -2.75 -2.21 -2.36
N HIS A 72 -3.78 -2.38 -3.20
CA HIS A 72 -3.63 -3.06 -4.49
C HIS A 72 -2.69 -2.30 -5.45
N LEU A 73 -2.80 -0.97 -5.50
CA LEU A 73 -1.88 -0.15 -6.29
C LEU A 73 -0.44 -0.31 -5.83
N LEU A 74 -0.20 -0.25 -4.51
CA LEU A 74 1.12 -0.46 -3.93
C LEU A 74 1.65 -1.87 -4.22
N ASN A 75 0.78 -2.87 -4.20
CA ASN A 75 1.13 -4.23 -4.59
C ASN A 75 1.48 -4.36 -6.08
N ALA A 76 0.79 -3.62 -6.96
CA ALA A 76 1.07 -3.60 -8.39
C ALA A 76 2.43 -2.97 -8.72
N VAL A 77 2.82 -1.89 -8.02
CA VAL A 77 4.13 -1.24 -8.21
C VAL A 77 5.26 -1.90 -7.41
N ARG A 78 4.96 -2.88 -6.55
CA ARG A 78 5.92 -3.56 -5.67
C ARG A 78 7.16 -4.09 -6.41
N PRO A 79 7.08 -4.73 -7.60
CA PRO A 79 8.28 -5.16 -8.31
C PRO A 79 9.20 -4.01 -8.67
N GLN A 80 8.66 -2.83 -9.00
CA GLN A 80 9.46 -1.63 -9.29
C GLN A 80 10.13 -1.09 -8.03
N ILE A 81 9.42 -1.11 -6.90
CA ILE A 81 9.99 -0.75 -5.59
C ILE A 81 11.13 -1.71 -5.24
N VAL A 82 10.94 -3.01 -5.40
CA VAL A 82 12.00 -4.01 -5.16
C VAL A 82 13.22 -3.72 -6.04
N ARG A 83 13.03 -3.39 -7.34
CA ARG A 83 14.14 -2.97 -8.22
C ARG A 83 14.85 -1.72 -7.72
N LEU A 84 14.13 -0.75 -7.15
CA LEU A 84 14.76 0.42 -6.54
C LEU A 84 15.66 0.01 -5.36
N TYR A 85 15.19 -0.91 -4.52
CA TYR A 85 15.95 -1.45 -3.38
C TYR A 85 17.11 -2.36 -3.81
N GLU A 86 16.98 -3.06 -4.95
CA GLU A 86 18.06 -3.82 -5.58
C GLU A 86 19.16 -2.92 -6.16
N GLY A 87 18.85 -1.63 -6.34
CA GLY A 87 19.85 -0.64 -6.76
C GLY A 87 19.83 -0.30 -8.25
N TYR A 88 18.73 -0.54 -8.96
CA TYR A 88 18.53 -0.07 -10.34
C TYR A 88 18.30 1.45 -10.34
N TRP A 89 19.40 2.19 -10.19
CA TRP A 89 19.42 3.65 -10.07
C TRP A 89 19.92 4.31 -11.37
N PRO A 90 19.78 5.64 -11.52
CA PRO A 90 20.45 6.35 -12.61
C PRO A 90 21.97 6.11 -12.59
N GLU A 91 22.57 5.98 -13.76
CA GLU A 91 23.96 5.50 -13.93
C GLU A 91 24.98 6.20 -13.03
N ARG A 92 24.83 7.51 -12.79
CA ARG A 92 25.77 8.28 -11.96
C ARG A 92 25.80 7.79 -10.51
N LEU A 93 24.62 7.54 -9.93
CA LEU A 93 24.50 7.03 -8.57
C LEU A 93 24.91 5.57 -8.54
N GLU A 94 24.41 4.74 -9.46
CA GLU A 94 24.75 3.33 -9.53
C GLU A 94 26.28 3.12 -9.59
N ARG A 95 26.99 3.82 -10.49
CA ARG A 95 28.45 3.71 -10.60
C ARG A 95 29.17 4.05 -9.29
N ARG A 96 28.70 5.07 -8.55
CA ARG A 96 29.32 5.48 -7.28
C ARG A 96 29.19 4.38 -6.22
N TYR A 97 28.01 3.80 -6.07
CA TYR A 97 27.73 2.80 -5.04
C TYR A 97 28.21 1.40 -5.42
N VAL A 98 28.16 1.04 -6.72
CA VAL A 98 28.76 -0.21 -7.23
C VAL A 98 30.27 -0.22 -6.96
N ARG A 99 30.99 0.90 -7.14
CA ARG A 99 32.43 0.97 -6.81
C ARG A 99 32.71 0.61 -5.35
N HIS A 100 31.86 1.04 -4.42
CA HIS A 100 32.00 0.66 -3.01
C HIS A 100 31.86 -0.87 -2.84
N HIS A 101 30.80 -1.45 -3.40
CA HIS A 101 30.57 -2.90 -3.31
C HIS A 101 31.61 -3.73 -4.09
N LEU A 102 32.20 -3.21 -5.16
CA LEU A 102 33.32 -3.85 -5.85
C LEU A 102 34.58 -3.90 -5.00
N ARG A 103 34.84 -2.88 -4.17
CA ARG A 103 35.95 -2.92 -3.19
C ARG A 103 35.70 -3.97 -2.11
N VAL A 104 34.46 -4.08 -1.64
CA VAL A 104 34.07 -5.13 -0.69
C VAL A 104 34.21 -6.52 -1.34
N HIS A 105 33.75 -6.67 -2.57
CA HIS A 105 33.89 -7.91 -3.35
C HIS A 105 35.36 -8.31 -3.53
N ALA A 106 36.24 -7.36 -3.85
CA ALA A 106 37.67 -7.60 -3.96
C ALA A 106 38.29 -8.08 -2.64
N ARG A 107 37.89 -7.50 -1.51
CA ARG A 107 38.32 -7.95 -0.16
C ARG A 107 37.84 -9.38 0.12
N LEU A 108 36.56 -9.65 -0.09
CA LEU A 108 35.98 -10.99 0.09
C LEU A 108 36.70 -12.03 -0.79
N LYS A 109 37.11 -11.66 -2.01
CA LYS A 109 37.85 -12.56 -2.90
C LYS A 109 39.22 -12.94 -2.34
N LEU A 110 39.91 -12.01 -1.66
CA LEU A 110 41.17 -12.28 -0.99
C LEU A 110 40.96 -13.14 0.26
N ASP A 111 39.96 -12.78 1.08
CA ASP A 111 39.66 -13.50 2.34
C ASP A 111 39.18 -14.94 2.07
N THR A 112 38.53 -15.17 0.94
CA THR A 112 37.94 -16.47 0.57
C THR A 112 38.85 -17.31 -0.33
N ALA A 113 40.13 -16.96 -0.50
CA ALA A 113 41.04 -17.60 -1.46
C ALA A 113 41.28 -19.13 -1.27
N GLY A 114 40.71 -19.74 -0.23
CA GLY A 114 40.61 -21.19 -0.06
C GLY A 114 39.35 -21.67 0.68
N GLY A 115 38.34 -20.81 0.84
CA GLY A 115 37.15 -21.07 1.67
C GLY A 115 35.82 -21.04 0.90
N PRO A 116 34.69 -21.29 1.58
CA PRO A 116 33.37 -21.18 0.98
C PRO A 116 33.01 -19.72 0.68
N TRP A 117 32.63 -19.42 -0.56
CA TRP A 117 32.21 -18.07 -0.97
C TRP A 117 30.97 -17.60 -0.19
N PRO A 118 30.94 -16.35 0.32
CA PRO A 118 29.78 -15.81 1.04
C PRO A 118 28.50 -15.82 0.21
N LEU A 119 27.41 -16.33 0.77
CA LEU A 119 26.11 -16.40 0.08
C LEU A 119 25.46 -15.02 -0.14
N ASP A 120 25.90 -14.00 0.59
CA ASP A 120 25.34 -12.64 0.53
C ASP A 120 25.82 -11.82 -0.67
N TYR A 121 26.84 -12.28 -1.41
CA TYR A 121 27.43 -11.55 -2.52
C TYR A 121 27.52 -12.40 -3.80
N PRO A 122 27.26 -11.80 -4.99
CA PRO A 122 27.41 -12.51 -6.25
C PRO A 122 28.88 -12.88 -6.48
N ARG A 123 29.12 -14.04 -7.09
CA ARG A 123 30.50 -14.50 -7.40
C ARG A 123 31.12 -13.67 -8.51
N LEU A 124 30.33 -13.30 -9.52
CA LEU A 124 30.80 -12.46 -10.63
C LEU A 124 30.81 -10.99 -10.24
N ALA A 125 31.99 -10.35 -10.33
CA ALA A 125 32.15 -8.91 -10.13
C ALA A 125 31.20 -8.07 -11.02
N ARG A 126 30.97 -8.49 -12.27
CA ARG A 126 30.03 -7.84 -13.20
C ARG A 126 28.55 -7.90 -12.79
N ARG A 127 28.20 -8.76 -11.82
CA ARG A 127 26.83 -8.89 -11.30
C ARG A 127 26.65 -8.20 -9.95
N VAL A 128 27.70 -7.57 -9.41
CA VAL A 128 27.62 -6.77 -8.17
C VAL A 128 26.66 -5.61 -8.38
N ARG A 129 25.74 -5.44 -7.43
CA ARG A 129 24.74 -4.38 -7.38
C ARG A 129 25.17 -3.25 -6.45
N SER A 130 24.50 -2.10 -6.58
CA SER A 130 24.78 -0.89 -5.81
C SER A 130 24.29 -0.95 -4.35
N THR A 131 23.42 -1.91 -4.01
CA THR A 131 22.91 -2.09 -2.64
C THR A 131 23.24 -3.48 -2.10
N ARG A 132 23.33 -3.61 -0.76
CA ARG A 132 23.50 -4.92 -0.12
C ARG A 132 22.32 -5.86 -0.40
N LEU A 133 21.09 -5.35 -0.35
CA LEU A 133 19.88 -6.11 -0.67
C LEU A 133 19.94 -6.66 -2.11
N GLY A 134 20.32 -5.82 -3.08
CA GLY A 134 20.52 -6.24 -4.47
C GLY A 134 21.59 -7.31 -4.63
N ASN A 135 22.69 -7.20 -3.87
CA ASN A 135 23.75 -8.23 -3.88
C ASN A 135 23.25 -9.57 -3.33
N ILE A 136 22.46 -9.58 -2.25
CA ILE A 136 21.87 -10.80 -1.65
C ILE A 136 20.93 -11.49 -2.65
N LEU A 137 20.00 -10.72 -3.24
CA LEU A 137 19.04 -11.26 -4.21
C LEU A 137 19.75 -11.75 -5.47
N ARG A 138 20.72 -10.98 -5.99
CA ARG A 138 21.49 -11.37 -7.18
C ARG A 138 22.37 -12.59 -6.93
N ALA A 139 22.89 -12.76 -5.72
CA ALA A 139 23.63 -13.96 -5.34
C ALA A 139 22.72 -15.20 -5.30
N ALA A 140 21.48 -15.08 -4.84
CA ALA A 140 20.49 -16.16 -4.89
C ALA A 140 20.13 -16.55 -6.33
N GLU A 141 19.96 -15.57 -7.21
CA GLU A 141 19.72 -15.83 -8.64
C GLU A 141 20.92 -16.44 -9.37
N GLU A 142 22.15 -16.10 -8.97
CA GLU A 142 23.37 -16.65 -9.56
C GLU A 142 23.62 -18.11 -9.14
N HIS A 143 23.20 -18.49 -7.93
CA HIS A 143 23.42 -19.82 -7.37
C HIS A 143 22.99 -20.98 -8.28
N PRO A 144 21.71 -21.11 -8.71
CA PRO A 144 21.29 -22.23 -9.55
C PRO A 144 21.92 -22.21 -10.94
N LEU A 145 22.25 -21.03 -11.47
CA LEU A 145 22.94 -20.90 -12.75
C LEU A 145 24.36 -21.45 -12.67
N ARG A 146 25.05 -21.22 -11.56
CA ARG A 146 26.42 -21.72 -11.34
C ARG A 146 26.44 -23.20 -11.01
N GLN A 147 25.57 -23.65 -10.10
CA GLN A 147 25.57 -25.02 -9.62
C GLN A 147 24.95 -26.00 -10.62
N TYR A 148 23.91 -25.60 -11.35
CA TYR A 148 23.13 -26.52 -12.20
C TYR A 148 23.00 -26.06 -13.66
N GLY A 149 23.50 -24.87 -14.01
CA GLY A 149 23.26 -24.29 -15.34
C GLY A 149 21.84 -23.72 -15.50
N LEU A 150 21.10 -23.56 -14.40
CA LEU A 150 19.69 -23.16 -14.38
C LEU A 150 19.53 -21.65 -14.13
N PRO A 151 19.13 -20.85 -15.14
CA PRO A 151 18.81 -19.44 -14.92
C PRO A 151 17.51 -19.31 -14.10
N ALA A 152 17.64 -18.83 -12.86
CA ALA A 152 16.52 -18.74 -11.91
C ALA A 152 15.28 -18.07 -12.51
N ALA A 153 15.43 -16.93 -13.18
CA ALA A 153 14.33 -16.16 -13.76
C ALA A 153 13.48 -16.94 -14.79
N ILE A 154 14.08 -17.88 -15.54
CA ILE A 154 13.38 -18.66 -16.57
C ILE A 154 12.71 -19.89 -15.93
N VAL A 155 13.40 -20.51 -14.98
CA VAL A 155 12.99 -21.79 -14.38
C VAL A 155 11.95 -21.59 -13.27
N TRP A 156 12.03 -20.48 -12.53
CA TRP A 156 11.24 -20.23 -11.33
C TRP A 156 9.72 -20.36 -11.52
N PRO A 157 9.07 -19.79 -12.56
CA PRO A 157 7.63 -19.92 -12.74
C PRO A 157 7.15 -21.37 -12.92
N ARG A 158 8.02 -22.21 -13.50
CA ARG A 158 7.75 -23.63 -13.75
C ARG A 158 8.01 -24.47 -12.51
N LEU A 159 9.14 -24.21 -11.85
CA LEU A 159 9.50 -24.88 -10.61
C LEU A 159 8.47 -24.61 -9.52
N TYR A 160 8.02 -23.36 -9.36
CA TYR A 160 7.08 -22.95 -8.31
C TYR A 160 5.77 -23.76 -8.32
N GLY A 161 5.27 -24.12 -9.51
CA GLY A 161 4.07 -24.96 -9.64
C GLY A 161 4.26 -26.40 -9.14
N THR A 162 5.48 -26.92 -9.17
CA THR A 162 5.84 -28.29 -8.77
C THR A 162 6.30 -28.41 -7.30
N LEU A 163 6.43 -27.28 -6.60
CA LEU A 163 6.87 -27.27 -5.20
C LEU A 163 5.80 -27.86 -4.27
N PRO A 164 6.20 -28.66 -3.26
CA PRO A 164 5.26 -29.17 -2.26
C PRO A 164 4.60 -28.04 -1.46
N GLU A 165 3.35 -28.26 -1.03
CA GLU A 165 2.54 -27.24 -0.36
C GLU A 165 3.21 -26.71 0.93
N ALA A 166 3.80 -27.59 1.73
CA ALA A 166 4.53 -27.20 2.94
C ALA A 166 5.70 -26.24 2.64
N PHE A 167 6.41 -26.45 1.52
CA PHE A 167 7.48 -25.57 1.08
C PHE A 167 6.93 -24.24 0.57
N ARG A 168 5.84 -24.26 -0.22
CA ARG A 168 5.18 -23.03 -0.70
C ARG A 168 4.68 -22.16 0.45
N ALA A 169 4.12 -22.76 1.50
CA ALA A 169 3.68 -22.06 2.70
C ALA A 169 4.87 -21.41 3.44
N THR A 170 5.96 -22.14 3.64
CA THR A 170 7.19 -21.62 4.28
C THR A 170 7.82 -20.49 3.46
N PHE A 171 7.96 -20.67 2.14
CA PHE A 171 8.44 -19.63 1.24
C PHE A 171 7.53 -18.40 1.27
N GLY A 172 6.21 -18.60 1.25
CA GLY A 172 5.21 -17.52 1.31
C GLY A 172 5.33 -16.68 2.58
N ALA A 173 5.60 -17.31 3.74
CA ALA A 173 5.81 -16.61 5.00
C ALA A 173 7.07 -15.72 4.95
N VAL A 174 8.21 -16.28 4.53
CA VAL A 174 9.47 -15.53 4.42
C VAL A 174 9.38 -14.41 3.39
N ALA A 175 8.68 -14.65 2.27
CA ALA A 175 8.42 -13.63 1.28
C ALA A 175 7.49 -12.51 1.80
N ALA A 176 6.51 -12.85 2.64
CA ALA A 176 5.65 -11.85 3.28
C ALA A 176 6.43 -10.97 4.26
N ASP A 177 7.35 -11.53 5.05
CA ASP A 177 8.20 -10.76 5.97
C ASP A 177 9.08 -9.77 5.20
N PHE A 178 9.71 -10.21 4.12
CA PHE A 178 10.50 -9.35 3.23
C PHE A 178 9.66 -8.21 2.63
N GLU A 179 8.48 -8.55 2.12
CA GLU A 179 7.55 -7.57 1.54
C GLU A 179 7.04 -6.55 2.55
N LEU A 180 6.74 -6.99 3.76
CA LEU A 180 6.30 -6.12 4.86
C LEU A 180 7.39 -5.10 5.19
N MET A 181 8.66 -5.51 5.30
CA MET A 181 9.75 -4.58 5.63
C MET A 181 9.96 -3.54 4.53
N ILE A 182 9.83 -3.93 3.25
CA ILE A 182 9.86 -2.97 2.13
C ILE A 182 8.67 -2.01 2.23
N THR A 183 7.46 -2.51 2.49
CA THR A 183 6.28 -1.66 2.64
C THR A 183 6.49 -0.65 3.77
N ILE A 184 6.88 -1.09 4.97
CA ILE A 184 7.12 -0.20 6.12
C ILE A 184 8.15 0.87 5.78
N SER A 185 9.22 0.49 5.10
CA SER A 185 10.25 1.45 4.68
C SER A 185 9.66 2.51 3.75
N VAL A 186 8.95 2.11 2.68
CA VAL A 186 8.32 3.04 1.74
C VAL A 186 7.29 3.94 2.43
N LEU A 187 6.46 3.40 3.32
CA LEU A 187 5.48 4.20 4.06
C LEU A 187 6.15 5.16 5.06
N GLY A 188 7.28 4.77 5.66
CA GLY A 188 8.12 5.67 6.46
C GLY A 188 8.66 6.84 5.63
N LEU A 189 9.07 6.59 4.38
CA LEU A 189 9.49 7.66 3.46
C LEU A 189 8.31 8.57 3.11
N VAL A 190 7.12 8.02 2.85
CA VAL A 190 5.91 8.82 2.62
C VAL A 190 5.62 9.70 3.83
N LEU A 191 5.65 9.14 5.05
CA LEU A 191 5.48 9.91 6.30
C LEU A 191 6.52 11.01 6.45
N ALA A 192 7.79 10.74 6.15
CA ALA A 192 8.87 11.71 6.22
C ALA A 192 8.70 12.88 5.25
N VAL A 193 7.99 12.68 4.13
CA VAL A 193 7.75 13.72 3.13
C VAL A 193 6.45 14.47 3.41
N THR A 194 5.35 13.78 3.69
CA THR A 194 4.02 14.40 3.85
C THR A 194 3.75 14.90 5.26
N GLY A 195 4.23 14.17 6.28
CA GLY A 195 4.01 14.48 7.68
C GLY A 195 4.54 15.87 8.10
N PRO A 196 5.81 16.23 7.78
CA PRO A 196 6.35 17.55 8.14
C PRO A 196 5.63 18.70 7.46
N VAL A 197 5.17 18.51 6.22
CA VAL A 197 4.38 19.52 5.49
C VAL A 197 3.05 19.75 6.21
N LEU A 198 2.34 18.69 6.58
CA LEU A 198 1.10 18.79 7.33
C LEU A 198 1.31 19.42 8.72
N ALA A 199 2.36 19.01 9.43
CA ALA A 199 2.71 19.56 10.73
C ALA A 199 3.10 21.04 10.66
N ALA A 200 3.84 21.47 9.64
CA ALA A 200 4.23 22.87 9.47
C ALA A 200 3.04 23.79 9.19
N LEU A 201 1.98 23.27 8.56
CA LEU A 201 0.78 24.02 8.24
C LEU A 201 -0.20 24.15 9.41
N LEU A 202 -0.29 23.11 10.26
CA LEU A 202 -1.35 22.99 11.25
C LEU A 202 -0.86 23.01 12.71
N LEU A 203 0.42 22.71 12.97
CA LEU A 203 0.98 22.55 14.31
C LEU A 203 2.13 23.56 14.58
N PRO A 204 2.58 23.69 15.83
CA PRO A 204 3.76 24.49 16.16
C PRO A 204 5.00 24.05 15.36
N TRP A 205 5.85 25.01 15.01
CA TRP A 205 6.99 24.82 14.10
C TRP A 205 7.94 23.67 14.49
N TYR A 206 8.07 23.35 15.78
CA TYR A 206 8.95 22.29 16.28
C TYR A 206 8.41 20.86 16.03
N VAL A 207 7.12 20.70 15.69
CA VAL A 207 6.54 19.37 15.43
C VAL A 207 6.96 18.86 14.05
N ALA A 208 7.10 19.75 13.06
CA ALA A 208 7.52 19.37 11.71
C ALA A 208 8.87 18.63 11.67
N PRO A 209 9.98 19.12 12.28
CA PRO A 209 11.23 18.38 12.31
C PRO A 209 11.13 17.07 13.11
N LEU A 210 10.30 17.01 14.17
CA LEU A 210 10.10 15.77 14.92
C LEU A 210 9.43 14.68 14.06
N VAL A 211 8.39 15.04 13.31
CA VAL A 211 7.71 14.12 12.37
C VAL A 211 8.64 13.70 11.23
N LEU A 212 9.49 14.60 10.74
CA LEU A 212 10.49 14.28 9.73
C LEU A 212 11.47 13.21 10.24
N LEU A 213 12.00 13.42 11.45
CA LEU A 213 12.94 12.48 12.08
C LEU A 213 12.27 11.13 12.36
N ALA A 214 11.02 11.12 12.83
CA ALA A 214 10.27 9.89 13.05
C ALA A 214 10.04 9.11 11.74
N GLY A 215 9.56 9.78 10.69
CA GLY A 215 9.38 9.16 9.37
C GLY A 215 10.70 8.65 8.78
N ALA A 216 11.77 9.44 8.88
CA ALA A 216 13.11 9.06 8.42
C ALA A 216 13.67 7.86 9.20
N ALA A 217 13.44 7.80 10.52
CA ALA A 217 13.83 6.66 11.35
C ALA A 217 13.08 5.38 10.93
N VAL A 218 11.76 5.47 10.69
CA VAL A 218 10.96 4.33 10.19
C VAL A 218 11.45 3.88 8.81
N PHE A 219 11.71 4.81 7.89
CA PHE A 219 12.28 4.51 6.58
C PHE A 219 13.61 3.76 6.68
N TRP A 220 14.53 4.29 7.50
CA TRP A 220 15.87 3.74 7.72
C TRP A 220 15.84 2.35 8.35
N LEU A 221 15.07 2.19 9.44
CA LEU A 221 14.89 0.90 10.11
C LEU A 221 14.23 -0.12 9.18
N GLY A 222 13.25 0.30 8.39
CA GLY A 222 12.63 -0.55 7.36
C GLY A 222 13.62 -0.99 6.29
N CYS A 223 14.51 -0.11 5.80
CA CYS A 223 15.57 -0.47 4.84
C CYS A 223 16.53 -1.52 5.43
N LEU A 224 16.94 -1.32 6.68
CA LEU A 224 17.83 -2.24 7.39
C LEU A 224 17.15 -3.60 7.60
N ALA A 225 15.90 -3.59 8.04
CA ALA A 225 15.10 -4.80 8.26
C ALA A 225 14.84 -5.55 6.95
N ALA A 226 14.54 -4.84 5.85
CA ALA A 226 14.36 -5.45 4.53
C ALA A 226 15.64 -6.14 4.04
N THR A 227 16.81 -5.53 4.28
CA THR A 227 18.10 -6.15 3.94
C THR A 227 18.35 -7.43 4.76
N ARG A 228 17.94 -7.46 6.03
CA ARG A 228 18.05 -8.66 6.88
C ARG A 228 17.06 -9.74 6.45
N ALA A 229 15.81 -9.37 6.13
CA ALA A 229 14.78 -10.27 5.65
C ALA A 229 15.08 -10.85 4.26
N ALA A 230 15.90 -10.18 3.46
CA ALA A 230 16.34 -10.69 2.16
C ALA A 230 17.18 -11.97 2.26
N VAL A 231 17.91 -12.20 3.37
CA VAL A 231 18.77 -13.39 3.56
C VAL A 231 17.96 -14.68 3.64
N PRO A 232 16.98 -14.85 4.55
CA PRO A 232 16.16 -16.06 4.59
C PRO A 232 15.36 -16.23 3.30
N TYR A 233 14.89 -15.14 2.69
CA TYR A 233 14.20 -15.18 1.38
C TYR A 233 15.11 -15.77 0.29
N ALA A 234 16.33 -15.25 0.18
CA ALA A 234 17.36 -15.73 -0.74
C ALA A 234 17.73 -17.21 -0.49
N ASN A 235 17.81 -17.62 0.78
CA ASN A 235 18.10 -19.01 1.13
C ASN A 235 16.97 -19.96 0.72
N GLN A 236 15.71 -19.56 0.82
CA GLN A 236 14.60 -20.38 0.34
C GLN A 236 14.61 -20.53 -1.19
N ILE A 237 15.01 -19.50 -1.93
CA ILE A 237 15.21 -19.63 -3.38
C ILE A 237 16.29 -20.68 -3.66
N ARG A 238 17.45 -20.62 -2.97
CA ARG A 238 18.53 -21.61 -3.14
C ARG A 238 18.05 -23.02 -2.83
N ALA A 239 17.42 -23.21 -1.66
CA ALA A 239 16.89 -24.50 -1.23
C ALA A 239 15.85 -25.08 -2.20
N ALA A 240 15.00 -24.23 -2.80
CA ALA A 240 14.03 -24.67 -3.80
C ALA A 240 14.72 -25.33 -5.01
N PHE A 241 15.81 -24.74 -5.50
CA PHE A 241 16.59 -25.35 -6.58
C PHE A 241 17.39 -26.55 -6.10
N ASP A 242 18.05 -26.45 -4.95
CA ASP A 242 18.92 -27.52 -4.44
C ASP A 242 18.14 -28.81 -4.18
N VAL A 243 16.91 -28.72 -3.66
CA VAL A 243 16.10 -29.89 -3.26
C VAL A 243 15.09 -30.29 -4.33
N HIS A 244 14.43 -29.34 -4.99
CA HIS A 244 13.24 -29.63 -5.80
C HIS A 244 13.44 -29.54 -7.31
N ARG A 245 14.65 -29.26 -7.81
CA ARG A 245 14.91 -29.16 -9.26
C ARG A 245 14.44 -30.38 -10.06
N TRP A 246 14.58 -31.59 -9.52
CA TRP A 246 14.18 -32.82 -10.20
C TRP A 246 12.67 -33.02 -10.30
N ARG A 247 11.87 -32.43 -9.40
CA ARG A 247 10.40 -32.48 -9.50
C ARG A 247 9.88 -31.82 -10.77
N LEU A 248 10.63 -30.85 -11.30
CA LEU A 248 10.30 -30.23 -12.56
C LEU A 248 10.50 -31.20 -13.74
N LEU A 249 11.51 -32.07 -13.70
CA LEU A 249 11.71 -33.11 -14.72
C LEU A 249 10.62 -34.18 -14.64
N GLU A 250 10.31 -34.63 -13.43
CA GLU A 250 9.24 -35.60 -13.18
C GLU A 250 7.88 -35.08 -13.67
N ALA A 251 7.54 -33.83 -13.33
CA ALA A 251 6.31 -33.19 -13.78
C ALA A 251 6.27 -32.96 -15.30
N ALA A 252 7.43 -32.82 -15.95
CA ALA A 252 7.55 -32.74 -17.40
C ALA A 252 7.53 -34.13 -18.09
N GLY A 253 7.48 -35.22 -17.32
CA GLY A 253 7.53 -36.58 -17.85
C GLY A 253 8.90 -36.97 -18.41
N LEU A 254 9.99 -36.32 -17.97
CA LEU A 254 11.34 -36.59 -18.44
C LEU A 254 12.09 -37.53 -17.50
N ARG A 255 12.99 -38.37 -18.05
CA ARG A 255 13.82 -39.28 -17.25
C ARG A 255 14.87 -38.50 -16.46
N LEU A 256 15.05 -38.89 -15.19
CA LEU A 256 15.99 -38.29 -14.24
C LEU A 256 17.46 -38.57 -14.60
N PRO A 257 18.34 -37.56 -14.61
CA PRO A 257 19.75 -37.72 -14.96
C PRO A 257 20.49 -38.56 -13.91
N THR A 258 21.44 -39.39 -14.35
CA THR A 258 22.22 -40.28 -13.47
C THR A 258 23.59 -39.72 -13.10
N SER A 259 24.04 -38.68 -13.80
CA SER A 259 25.31 -38.00 -13.57
C SER A 259 25.15 -36.49 -13.60
N TYR A 260 26.11 -35.78 -13.01
CA TYR A 260 26.11 -34.32 -12.97
C TYR A 260 26.25 -33.68 -14.36
N ASP A 261 27.04 -34.29 -15.24
CA ASP A 261 27.23 -33.81 -16.62
C ASP A 261 25.96 -34.01 -17.46
N GLU A 262 25.29 -35.17 -17.31
CA GLU A 262 23.98 -35.40 -17.91
C GLU A 262 22.94 -34.40 -17.41
N GLU A 263 22.92 -34.13 -16.10
CA GLU A 263 22.01 -33.15 -15.51
C GLU A 263 22.19 -31.77 -16.19
N ARG A 264 23.44 -31.30 -16.29
CA ARG A 264 23.74 -30.02 -16.95
C ARG A 264 23.39 -30.02 -18.44
N ALA A 265 23.62 -31.11 -19.15
CA ALA A 265 23.27 -31.23 -20.56
C ALA A 265 21.75 -31.15 -20.77
N GLN A 266 20.99 -31.90 -19.96
CA GLN A 266 19.52 -31.91 -20.00
C GLN A 266 18.94 -30.52 -19.70
N TRP A 267 19.41 -29.87 -18.63
CA TRP A 267 18.97 -28.51 -18.30
C TRP A 267 19.32 -27.48 -19.38
N THR A 268 20.46 -27.65 -20.06
CA THR A 268 20.87 -26.78 -21.16
C THR A 268 19.89 -26.87 -22.34
N GLN A 269 19.45 -28.08 -22.70
CA GLN A 269 18.48 -28.29 -23.77
C GLN A 269 17.08 -27.80 -23.37
N LEU A 270 16.63 -28.07 -22.14
CA LEU A 270 15.34 -27.56 -21.63
C LEU A 270 15.29 -26.03 -21.67
N ARG A 271 16.39 -25.37 -21.30
CA ARG A 271 16.49 -23.90 -21.38
C ARG A 271 16.32 -23.40 -22.81
N LYS A 272 16.93 -24.05 -23.80
CA LYS A 272 16.79 -23.66 -25.21
C LYS A 272 15.36 -23.82 -25.70
N LEU A 273 14.71 -24.92 -25.31
CA LEU A 273 13.30 -25.16 -25.59
C LEU A 273 12.41 -24.04 -25.03
N TRP A 274 12.61 -23.65 -23.77
CA TRP A 274 11.79 -22.61 -23.14
C TRP A 274 12.01 -21.19 -23.67
N VAL A 275 13.19 -20.92 -24.23
CA VAL A 275 13.51 -19.61 -24.85
C VAL A 275 13.09 -19.57 -26.32
N GLY A 276 12.62 -20.69 -26.89
CA GLY A 276 12.12 -20.77 -28.27
C GLY A 276 13.20 -21.03 -29.32
N ALA A 277 14.41 -21.41 -28.91
CA ALA A 277 15.50 -21.76 -29.84
C ALA A 277 15.39 -23.20 -30.38
N GLY A 278 14.52 -24.03 -29.77
CA GLY A 278 14.49 -25.48 -30.01
C GLY A 278 15.69 -26.21 -29.38
N PRO A 279 15.60 -27.53 -29.11
CA PRO A 279 16.76 -28.32 -28.71
C PRO A 279 17.75 -28.44 -29.88
N ASP A 280 19.04 -28.62 -29.58
CA ASP A 280 20.03 -28.91 -30.63
C ASP A 280 19.70 -30.26 -31.26
N ALA A 281 19.62 -30.34 -32.60
CA ALA A 281 19.30 -31.57 -33.33
C ALA A 281 20.24 -32.73 -32.93
N ASP A 282 21.54 -32.43 -32.77
CA ASP A 282 22.57 -33.41 -32.41
C ASP A 282 22.58 -33.78 -30.92
N ARG A 283 21.69 -33.18 -30.10
CA ARG A 283 21.57 -33.43 -28.66
C ARG A 283 20.13 -33.64 -28.21
N GLY A 284 19.25 -34.09 -29.11
CA GLY A 284 17.87 -34.44 -28.78
C GLY A 284 17.77 -35.44 -27.63
N ASP A 285 18.65 -36.45 -27.62
CA ASP A 285 18.72 -37.48 -26.58
C ASP A 285 19.02 -36.93 -25.18
N SER A 286 19.67 -35.77 -25.10
CA SER A 286 19.94 -35.11 -23.81
C SER A 286 18.67 -34.61 -23.12
N LEU A 287 17.54 -34.47 -23.82
CA LEU A 287 16.25 -34.16 -23.19
C LEU A 287 15.71 -35.35 -22.37
N ARG A 288 16.09 -36.58 -22.74
CA ARG A 288 15.75 -37.84 -22.06
C ARG A 288 14.23 -38.03 -21.93
N TYR A 289 13.52 -37.99 -23.06
CA TYR A 289 12.12 -38.43 -23.13
C TYR A 289 11.97 -39.88 -22.65
N PRO A 290 10.77 -40.28 -22.17
CA PRO A 290 10.49 -41.68 -21.90
C PRO A 290 10.77 -42.50 -23.16
N SER A 291 11.51 -43.59 -23.01
CA SER A 291 11.76 -44.53 -24.08
C SER A 291 10.57 -45.50 -24.11
N ASP A 292 9.97 -45.74 -25.26
CA ASP A 292 9.02 -46.84 -25.48
C ASP A 292 9.80 -48.17 -25.42
N GLU A 293 10.23 -48.60 -24.24
CA GLU A 293 10.74 -49.96 -24.06
C GLU A 293 9.52 -50.86 -23.79
N PRO A 294 9.11 -51.75 -24.72
CA PRO A 294 8.06 -52.71 -24.43
C PRO A 294 8.48 -53.54 -23.21
N PRO A 295 7.54 -53.97 -22.36
CA PRO A 295 7.85 -54.71 -21.14
C PRO A 295 8.80 -55.85 -21.50
N GLN A 296 9.96 -55.88 -20.84
CA GLN A 296 10.97 -56.91 -21.07
C GLN A 296 10.30 -58.27 -20.91
N THR A 297 10.03 -58.94 -22.05
CA THR A 297 9.71 -60.36 -22.06
C THR A 297 10.91 -61.00 -21.41
N ILE A 298 10.74 -61.49 -20.19
CA ILE A 298 11.69 -62.36 -19.52
C ILE A 298 11.82 -63.56 -20.46
N THR A 299 12.82 -63.53 -21.34
CA THR A 299 13.25 -64.72 -22.06
C THR A 299 13.89 -65.60 -20.99
N LEU A 300 13.05 -66.41 -20.34
CA LEU A 300 13.48 -67.57 -19.60
C LEU A 300 14.32 -68.39 -20.58
N VAL A 301 15.64 -68.24 -20.49
CA VAL A 301 16.59 -69.17 -21.08
C VAL A 301 16.37 -70.48 -20.33
N HIS A 302 15.46 -71.30 -20.85
CA HIS A 302 15.33 -72.67 -20.44
C HIS A 302 16.50 -73.42 -21.08
N ALA A 303 17.59 -73.57 -20.32
CA ALA A 303 18.66 -74.49 -20.67
C ALA A 303 18.06 -75.92 -20.72
N PRO A 304 18.17 -76.65 -21.85
CA PRO A 304 17.71 -78.03 -21.90
C PRO A 304 18.68 -78.93 -21.10
N PRO A 305 18.20 -79.97 -20.39
CA PRO A 305 19.08 -80.90 -19.71
C PRO A 305 19.78 -81.83 -20.69
N GLU A 306 21.05 -82.11 -20.41
CA GLU A 306 21.90 -83.08 -21.10
C GLU A 306 21.22 -84.46 -21.23
N SER A 307 21.27 -85.05 -22.42
CA SER A 307 21.01 -86.48 -22.64
C SER A 307 21.89 -87.00 -23.79
N GLY A 308 22.34 -88.25 -23.65
CA GLY A 308 23.52 -88.86 -24.28
C GLY A 308 23.43 -89.26 -25.78
N PRO A 309 24.33 -90.13 -26.26
CA PRO A 309 24.82 -90.11 -27.64
C PRO A 309 23.94 -90.84 -28.68
N ALA A 310 24.23 -90.52 -29.95
CA ALA A 310 23.50 -90.78 -31.20
C ALA A 310 23.28 -92.25 -31.62
N PRO A 311 22.43 -92.45 -32.66
CA PRO A 311 22.87 -93.21 -33.83
C PRO A 311 22.58 -92.52 -35.20
N GLU A 312 23.11 -93.13 -36.26
CA GLU A 312 23.57 -92.62 -37.57
C GLU A 312 22.52 -92.40 -38.71
N ARG A 313 22.78 -91.37 -39.57
CA ARG A 313 22.73 -91.21 -41.08
C ARG A 313 21.52 -91.70 -41.95
N PRO A 314 21.40 -91.38 -43.28
CA PRO A 314 21.81 -90.24 -44.17
C PRO A 314 20.66 -89.87 -45.20
N PRO A 315 20.87 -89.33 -46.44
CA PRO A 315 21.53 -88.11 -46.95
C PRO A 315 20.57 -87.12 -47.69
N GLU A 316 21.17 -86.00 -48.14
CA GLU A 316 20.75 -84.87 -49.03
C GLU A 316 19.87 -85.19 -50.27
N PRO A 317 19.17 -84.19 -50.89
CA PRO A 317 19.83 -83.43 -51.98
C PRO A 317 19.49 -81.93 -52.17
N VAL A 318 20.44 -81.31 -52.88
CA VAL A 318 20.73 -79.95 -53.40
C VAL A 318 19.66 -79.36 -54.41
N PRO A 319 19.65 -78.02 -54.68
CA PRO A 319 18.54 -77.20 -55.24
C PRO A 319 18.62 -77.04 -56.77
N PRO A 320 17.84 -76.16 -57.48
CA PRO A 320 18.24 -74.75 -57.68
C PRO A 320 17.15 -73.71 -58.13
N ALA A 321 17.62 -72.45 -58.27
CA ALA A 321 17.34 -71.46 -59.34
C ALA A 321 16.13 -70.48 -59.29
N SER A 322 16.48 -69.21 -59.05
CA SER A 322 16.36 -68.04 -59.97
C SER A 322 15.02 -67.69 -60.64
N SER A 323 14.57 -66.43 -60.45
CA SER A 323 14.33 -65.49 -61.56
C SER A 323 14.14 -64.04 -61.08
N THR A 324 14.65 -63.12 -61.89
CA THR A 324 14.78 -61.66 -61.70
C THR A 324 13.60 -60.91 -62.42
N PRO A 325 13.61 -59.57 -62.61
CA PRO A 325 12.47 -58.65 -62.38
C PRO A 325 11.72 -58.27 -63.70
N PRO A 326 10.86 -57.23 -63.71
CA PRO A 326 11.34 -55.94 -64.25
C PRO A 326 10.71 -54.67 -63.63
N ALA A 327 11.36 -53.52 -63.88
CA ALA A 327 10.85 -52.14 -63.77
C ALA A 327 10.59 -51.60 -65.21
N PRO A 328 10.38 -50.29 -65.49
CA PRO A 328 9.83 -49.14 -64.73
C PRO A 328 8.74 -48.38 -65.53
N GLU A 329 8.12 -47.32 -64.98
CA GLU A 329 7.55 -46.26 -65.82
C GLU A 329 7.67 -44.87 -65.18
N THR A 330 8.09 -43.92 -66.01
CA THR A 330 8.46 -42.53 -65.69
C THR A 330 7.42 -41.60 -66.32
N ARG A 331 6.94 -40.55 -65.64
CA ARG A 331 6.52 -39.31 -66.33
C ARG A 331 6.34 -38.07 -65.42
N ILE A 332 7.31 -37.15 -65.58
CA ILE A 332 7.17 -35.71 -65.87
C ILE A 332 6.41 -34.80 -64.88
N ALA A 333 7.16 -33.86 -64.29
CA ALA A 333 6.71 -32.53 -63.83
C ALA A 333 6.85 -31.50 -64.98
N PRO A 334 6.23 -30.29 -64.92
CA PRO A 334 7.01 -29.15 -64.39
C PRO A 334 6.17 -28.00 -63.76
N GLY A 335 6.84 -27.10 -63.04
CA GLY A 335 6.35 -25.72 -62.86
C GLY A 335 6.73 -25.02 -61.56
N ALA A 336 7.97 -24.51 -61.46
CA ALA A 336 8.31 -23.38 -60.59
C ALA A 336 8.28 -22.07 -61.40
N PRO A 337 8.35 -20.91 -60.72
CA PRO A 337 9.39 -19.96 -61.11
C PRO A 337 10.22 -19.47 -59.93
N ALA A 338 11.48 -19.19 -60.25
CA ALA A 338 12.52 -18.65 -59.39
C ALA A 338 12.78 -17.17 -59.69
N SER A 339 13.36 -16.46 -58.71
CA SER A 339 14.36 -15.40 -58.92
C SER A 339 15.23 -15.35 -57.64
N THR A 340 16.47 -15.88 -57.60
CA THR A 340 17.78 -15.27 -57.98
C THR A 340 17.97 -13.87 -57.41
N GLY A 341 19.05 -13.44 -56.73
CA GLY A 341 20.36 -13.92 -56.28
C GLY A 341 20.85 -12.87 -55.25
N THR A 342 21.85 -13.06 -54.38
CA THR A 342 23.29 -13.06 -54.71
C THR A 342 24.06 -13.08 -53.37
N ALA A 343 25.11 -13.90 -53.28
CA ALA A 343 26.24 -13.76 -52.34
C ALA A 343 27.53 -13.56 -53.20
N PRO A 344 28.77 -13.33 -52.69
CA PRO A 344 29.31 -13.24 -51.31
C PRO A 344 30.31 -12.01 -51.19
N PRO A 345 31.42 -11.91 -50.38
CA PRO A 345 32.38 -12.92 -49.92
C PRO A 345 32.70 -12.93 -48.41
N ALA A 346 33.36 -14.02 -48.02
CA ALA A 346 33.90 -14.31 -46.71
C ALA A 346 35.05 -13.36 -46.28
N GLY A 347 35.03 -12.99 -45.00
CA GLY A 347 36.16 -12.40 -44.29
C GLY A 347 36.26 -13.00 -42.89
N ARG A 348 37.39 -13.65 -42.59
CA ARG A 348 37.77 -14.19 -41.28
C ARG A 348 37.74 -13.10 -40.20
N GLN A 349 37.12 -13.36 -39.04
CA GLN A 349 37.65 -13.02 -37.71
C GLN A 349 36.80 -13.62 -36.56
N ALA A 350 37.46 -13.78 -35.41
CA ALA A 350 37.24 -14.68 -34.28
C ALA A 350 35.99 -14.40 -33.40
N PRO A 351 35.66 -15.27 -32.41
CA PRO A 351 34.36 -15.28 -31.75
C PRO A 351 34.34 -14.38 -30.52
N ASP A 352 33.60 -13.27 -30.59
CA ASP A 352 33.19 -12.51 -29.40
C ASP A 352 31.70 -12.73 -29.13
N GLY A 353 31.43 -13.48 -28.06
CA GLY A 353 30.11 -13.69 -27.50
C GLY A 353 29.55 -12.38 -26.96
N THR A 354 28.85 -11.63 -27.81
CA THR A 354 27.98 -10.54 -27.40
C THR A 354 26.62 -11.13 -27.03
N ALA A 355 26.52 -11.57 -25.78
CA ALA A 355 25.23 -11.77 -25.15
C ALA A 355 24.46 -10.44 -25.26
N THR A 356 23.39 -10.46 -26.04
CA THR A 356 22.38 -9.42 -26.19
C THR A 356 22.00 -8.86 -24.82
N SER A 357 22.59 -7.72 -24.47
CA SER A 357 22.09 -6.85 -23.42
C SER A 357 20.81 -6.25 -23.96
N GLY A 358 19.67 -6.88 -23.67
CA GLY A 358 18.38 -6.25 -23.82
C GLY A 358 18.46 -4.89 -23.12
N THR A 359 18.29 -3.82 -23.89
CA THR A 359 18.11 -2.47 -23.40
C THR A 359 16.80 -2.46 -22.61
N GLU A 360 16.86 -2.93 -21.36
CA GLU A 360 15.80 -2.73 -20.39
C GLU A 360 15.61 -1.21 -20.29
N ARG A 361 14.54 -0.71 -20.93
CA ARG A 361 14.12 0.69 -20.82
C ARG A 361 14.12 1.04 -19.32
N LEU A 362 14.99 1.97 -18.93
CA LEU A 362 15.09 2.41 -17.55
C LEU A 362 13.68 2.70 -17.03
N PRO A 363 13.26 2.09 -15.90
CA PRO A 363 12.01 2.49 -15.27
C PRO A 363 12.10 3.98 -14.99
N ARG A 364 11.06 4.74 -15.39
CA ARG A 364 10.93 6.17 -15.11
C ARG A 364 10.66 6.33 -13.61
N LEU A 365 11.72 6.15 -12.84
CA LEU A 365 11.78 6.08 -11.38
C LEU A 365 11.07 7.25 -10.69
N GLY A 366 11.07 8.43 -11.34
CA GLY A 366 10.34 9.62 -10.87
C GLY A 366 8.83 9.63 -11.16
N ARG A 367 8.35 8.95 -12.21
CA ARG A 367 6.92 8.96 -12.57
C ARG A 367 6.10 8.06 -11.64
N ASP A 368 6.64 6.88 -11.31
CA ASP A 368 5.89 5.85 -10.60
C ASP A 368 5.94 6.06 -9.07
N LEU A 369 7.07 6.51 -8.52
CA LEU A 369 7.17 7.01 -7.13
C LEU A 369 6.39 8.33 -6.96
N GLY A 370 6.40 9.17 -8.00
CA GLY A 370 5.64 10.42 -8.06
C GLY A 370 4.13 10.19 -7.99
N LEU A 371 3.61 9.05 -8.48
CA LEU A 371 2.18 8.76 -8.45
C LEU A 371 1.69 8.39 -7.04
N VAL A 372 2.48 7.61 -6.28
CA VAL A 372 2.17 7.28 -4.87
C VAL A 372 2.28 8.51 -3.98
N LEU A 373 3.33 9.33 -4.18
CA LEU A 373 3.48 10.60 -3.49
C LEU A 373 2.40 11.62 -3.88
N ALA A 374 1.98 11.66 -5.15
CA ALA A 374 0.92 12.54 -5.63
C ALA A 374 -0.44 12.19 -5.03
N VAL A 375 -0.76 10.89 -4.87
CA VAL A 375 -2.00 10.46 -4.19
C VAL A 375 -1.95 10.84 -2.71
N ALA A 376 -0.82 10.64 -2.02
CA ALA A 376 -0.67 11.05 -0.63
C ALA A 376 -0.74 12.58 -0.45
N LEU A 377 -0.15 13.34 -1.38
CA LEU A 377 -0.25 14.80 -1.45
C LEU A 377 -1.66 15.27 -1.78
N LEU A 378 -2.40 14.58 -2.65
CA LEU A 378 -3.80 14.86 -2.97
C LEU A 378 -4.71 14.65 -1.76
N VAL A 379 -4.49 13.60 -0.97
CA VAL A 379 -5.22 13.39 0.30
C VAL A 379 -4.89 14.49 1.30
N THR A 380 -3.62 14.90 1.38
CA THR A 380 -3.20 16.01 2.26
C THR A 380 -3.77 17.35 1.78
N ALA A 381 -3.84 17.57 0.47
CA ALA A 381 -4.44 18.74 -0.17
C ALA A 381 -5.97 18.79 -0.01
N ALA A 382 -6.65 17.64 -0.06
CA ALA A 382 -8.08 17.56 0.20
C ALA A 382 -8.41 17.92 1.65
N VAL A 383 -7.64 17.39 2.61
CA VAL A 383 -7.79 17.72 4.04
C VAL A 383 -7.50 19.20 4.31
N THR A 384 -6.41 19.74 3.76
CA THR A 384 -6.06 21.17 3.93
C THR A 384 -6.99 22.11 3.18
N GLY A 385 -7.50 21.73 2.00
CA GLY A 385 -8.46 22.50 1.22
C GLY A 385 -9.83 22.60 1.90
N THR A 386 -10.32 21.49 2.48
CA THR A 386 -11.51 21.56 3.35
C THR A 386 -11.27 22.44 4.57
N TRP A 387 -10.06 22.44 5.13
CA TRP A 387 -9.76 23.30 6.27
C TRP A 387 -9.65 24.79 5.92
N GLN A 388 -9.05 25.16 4.78
CA GLN A 388 -9.04 26.55 4.32
C GLN A 388 -10.45 27.10 4.09
N SER A 389 -11.40 26.24 3.67
CA SER A 389 -12.81 26.64 3.58
C SER A 389 -13.50 26.80 4.95
N VAL A 390 -13.01 26.12 6.00
CA VAL A 390 -13.51 26.24 7.39
C VAL A 390 -12.86 27.40 8.14
N ARG A 391 -11.61 27.76 7.79
CA ARG A 391 -10.91 28.97 8.25
C ARG A 391 -11.45 30.21 7.55
N ALA A 392 -12.77 30.31 7.48
CA ALA A 392 -13.44 31.45 6.92
C ALA A 392 -13.15 32.64 7.84
N GLU A 393 -12.60 33.71 7.24
CA GLU A 393 -12.20 34.95 7.92
C GLU A 393 -13.26 35.40 8.96
N PRO A 394 -12.81 35.95 10.10
CA PRO A 394 -13.72 36.44 11.14
C PRO A 394 -14.74 37.39 10.52
N ALA A 395 -16.01 37.23 10.89
CA ALA A 395 -17.05 38.10 10.38
C ALA A 395 -16.92 39.46 11.06
N GLU A 396 -16.70 40.53 10.31
CA GLU A 396 -16.64 41.88 10.87
C GLU A 396 -18.03 42.51 10.94
N THR A 397 -18.27 43.30 11.99
CA THR A 397 -19.46 44.15 12.10
C THR A 397 -19.44 45.24 11.00
N SER A 398 -20.59 45.44 10.34
CA SER A 398 -20.77 46.53 9.36
C SER A 398 -20.98 47.90 10.01
N ARG A 399 -21.43 47.90 11.27
CA ARG A 399 -21.72 49.09 12.09
C ARG A 399 -21.50 48.78 13.57
N ALA A 400 -21.42 49.81 14.41
CA ALA A 400 -21.38 49.62 15.86
C ALA A 400 -22.69 48.97 16.37
N LEU A 401 -22.57 47.85 17.07
CA LEU A 401 -23.70 47.10 17.63
C LEU A 401 -23.79 47.34 19.14
N PRO A 402 -24.96 47.78 19.67
CA PRO A 402 -25.14 47.92 21.10
C PRO A 402 -25.14 46.55 21.80
N PRO A 403 -24.96 46.49 23.14
CA PRO A 403 -25.05 45.25 23.88
C PRO A 403 -26.47 44.67 23.80
N PHE A 404 -26.58 43.35 23.74
CA PHE A 404 -27.83 42.60 23.60
C PHE A 404 -28.66 42.93 22.34
N HIS A 405 -27.98 43.37 21.28
CA HIS A 405 -28.58 43.57 19.95
C HIS A 405 -28.67 42.23 19.21
N GLN A 406 -29.82 41.93 18.60
CA GLN A 406 -29.98 40.73 17.79
C GLN A 406 -29.35 40.93 16.41
N VAL A 407 -28.31 40.16 16.11
CA VAL A 407 -27.52 40.26 14.88
C VAL A 407 -28.36 39.84 13.68
N THR A 408 -28.49 40.75 12.72
CA THR A 408 -29.14 40.55 11.43
C THR A 408 -28.12 40.40 10.30
N ALA A 409 -28.57 40.04 9.09
CA ALA A 409 -27.69 39.92 7.93
C ALA A 409 -27.03 41.26 7.55
N ASP A 410 -27.72 42.38 7.79
CA ASP A 410 -27.23 43.73 7.47
C ASP A 410 -26.17 44.23 8.47
N ASP A 411 -26.08 43.61 9.65
CA ASP A 411 -25.14 43.96 10.72
C ASP A 411 -23.72 43.42 10.49
N LEU A 412 -23.54 42.58 9.47
CA LEU A 412 -22.28 41.91 9.16
C LEU A 412 -21.81 42.34 7.76
N LYS A 413 -20.51 42.62 7.62
CA LYS A 413 -19.93 42.96 6.30
C LYS A 413 -20.03 41.80 5.29
N ARG A 414 -20.23 40.57 5.77
CA ARG A 414 -20.40 39.36 4.95
C ARG A 414 -21.58 38.54 5.46
N ASP A 415 -22.37 38.00 4.54
CA ASP A 415 -23.52 37.15 4.88
C ASP A 415 -23.06 35.87 5.58
N ARG A 416 -23.39 35.76 6.87
CA ARG A 416 -23.12 34.60 7.72
C ARG A 416 -24.39 34.21 8.45
N ARG A 417 -25.27 33.48 7.76
CA ARG A 417 -26.55 32.97 8.29
C ARG A 417 -26.43 32.25 9.64
N GLU A 418 -25.28 31.64 9.94
CA GLU A 418 -25.02 30.96 11.21
C GLU A 418 -24.93 31.89 12.43
N LEU A 419 -24.47 33.12 12.22
CA LEU A 419 -24.32 34.16 13.24
C LEU A 419 -25.58 35.02 13.39
N THR A 420 -26.45 35.03 12.37
CA THR A 420 -27.75 35.71 12.43
C THR A 420 -28.65 35.11 13.51
N GLN A 421 -29.57 35.92 14.02
CA GLN A 421 -30.54 35.57 15.07
C GLN A 421 -29.92 35.29 16.47
N ARG A 422 -28.62 35.45 16.63
CA ARG A 422 -27.94 35.51 17.95
C ARG A 422 -27.91 36.96 18.43
N TYR A 423 -27.52 37.19 19.69
CA TYR A 423 -27.41 38.54 20.25
C TYR A 423 -26.02 38.84 20.80
N THR A 424 -25.61 40.09 20.79
CA THR A 424 -24.31 40.53 21.33
C THR A 424 -24.31 40.50 22.86
N LEU A 425 -23.24 40.02 23.50
CA LEU A 425 -23.12 40.05 24.96
C LEU A 425 -22.51 41.37 25.48
N LYS A 426 -21.78 42.07 24.61
CA LYS A 426 -21.13 43.36 24.89
C LYS A 426 -21.33 44.28 23.68
N ALA A 427 -21.11 45.57 23.88
CA ALA A 427 -21.04 46.51 22.76
C ALA A 427 -19.88 46.12 21.83
N LEU A 428 -20.14 46.05 20.52
CA LEU A 428 -19.12 45.76 19.51
C LEU A 428 -18.95 47.01 18.63
N PRO A 429 -17.74 47.58 18.52
CA PRO A 429 -17.49 48.69 17.62
C PRO A 429 -17.61 48.24 16.15
N GLU A 430 -17.67 49.21 15.24
CA GLU A 430 -17.62 48.96 13.80
C GLU A 430 -16.29 48.30 13.40
N GLY A 431 -16.33 47.26 12.57
CA GLY A 431 -15.15 46.48 12.18
C GLY A 431 -14.64 45.49 13.24
N ALA A 432 -15.38 45.26 14.33
CA ALA A 432 -15.01 44.27 15.33
C ALA A 432 -15.20 42.84 14.80
N GLU A 433 -14.27 41.96 15.13
CA GLU A 433 -14.40 40.53 14.83
C GLU A 433 -15.52 39.89 15.67
N VAL A 434 -16.46 39.27 14.98
CA VAL A 434 -17.61 38.56 15.56
C VAL A 434 -17.37 37.06 15.45
N ASP A 435 -17.27 36.41 16.61
CA ASP A 435 -17.16 34.96 16.73
C ASP A 435 -18.31 34.41 17.58
N ARG A 436 -18.58 33.11 17.51
CA ARG A 436 -19.64 32.45 18.27
C ARG A 436 -19.51 32.65 19.78
N GLY A 437 -18.29 32.84 20.30
CA GLY A 437 -18.04 33.07 21.72
C GLY A 437 -18.42 34.47 22.23
N SER A 438 -18.51 35.48 21.36
CA SER A 438 -18.92 36.85 21.75
C SER A 438 -20.44 37.07 21.66
N LEU A 439 -21.17 36.06 21.19
CA LEU A 439 -22.62 36.07 20.99
C LEU A 439 -23.34 35.10 21.92
N GLY A 440 -24.57 35.44 22.28
CA GLY A 440 -25.49 34.54 22.97
C GLY A 440 -26.06 33.42 22.07
N PRO A 441 -26.88 32.53 22.64
CA PRO A 441 -27.63 31.52 21.90
C PRO A 441 -28.60 32.13 20.87
N LYS A 442 -29.04 31.31 19.92
CA LYS A 442 -30.02 31.73 18.90
C LYS A 442 -31.38 32.01 19.55
N LEU A 443 -31.98 33.13 19.17
CA LEU A 443 -33.32 33.54 19.56
C LEU A 443 -34.21 33.67 18.32
N PRO A 444 -35.54 33.45 18.43
CA PRO A 444 -36.46 33.74 17.33
C PRO A 444 -36.29 35.17 16.81
N ALA A 445 -36.50 35.39 15.51
CA ALA A 445 -36.40 36.73 14.92
C ALA A 445 -37.35 37.71 15.64
N GLY A 446 -36.82 38.84 16.10
CA GLY A 446 -37.60 39.85 16.82
C GLY A 446 -37.94 39.48 18.27
N ALA A 447 -37.36 38.43 18.85
CA ALA A 447 -37.62 38.02 20.23
C ALA A 447 -37.32 39.12 21.27
N LEU A 448 -36.42 40.05 20.93
CA LEU A 448 -36.03 41.20 21.75
C LEU A 448 -36.82 42.48 21.43
N SER A 449 -37.59 42.49 20.34
CA SER A 449 -38.38 43.66 19.96
C SER A 449 -39.49 43.94 20.97
N GLY A 450 -39.61 45.19 21.43
CA GLY A 450 -40.60 45.59 22.44
C GLY A 450 -40.32 45.12 23.88
N ARG A 451 -39.12 44.58 24.15
CA ARG A 451 -38.67 44.19 25.49
C ARG A 451 -37.62 45.17 26.00
N LEU A 452 -37.71 45.54 27.28
CA LEU A 452 -36.66 46.26 27.98
C LEU A 452 -35.72 45.27 28.64
N ILE A 453 -34.42 45.52 28.53
CA ILE A 453 -33.38 44.73 29.16
C ILE A 453 -33.07 45.36 30.52
N THR A 454 -33.12 44.56 31.58
CA THR A 454 -32.77 45.01 32.93
C THR A 454 -32.06 43.91 33.70
N THR A 455 -31.32 44.31 34.73
CA THR A 455 -30.62 43.40 35.63
C THR A 455 -31.46 43.19 36.88
N ILE A 456 -31.67 41.93 37.25
CA ILE A 456 -32.37 41.56 38.48
C ILE A 456 -31.43 40.79 39.42
N ALA A 457 -31.65 40.94 40.72
CA ALA A 457 -31.05 40.08 41.73
C ALA A 457 -31.86 38.78 41.83
N CYS A 458 -31.18 37.64 41.77
CA CYS A 458 -31.75 36.31 41.85
C CYS A 458 -31.50 35.71 43.23
N ALA A 459 -32.38 34.81 43.67
CA ALA A 459 -32.11 33.99 44.85
C ALA A 459 -30.93 33.02 44.59
N LYS A 460 -30.10 32.82 45.62
CA LYS A 460 -28.94 31.90 45.59
C LYS A 460 -29.33 30.52 45.05
N GLY A 461 -28.58 30.04 44.05
CA GLY A 461 -28.77 28.71 43.45
C GLY A 461 -29.69 28.65 42.21
N ASN A 462 -30.45 29.71 41.90
CA ASN A 462 -31.30 29.73 40.70
C ASN A 462 -30.52 29.72 39.38
N GLN A 463 -29.26 30.16 39.38
CA GLN A 463 -28.40 30.16 38.21
C GLN A 463 -28.07 28.74 37.72
N LEU A 464 -28.22 27.71 38.57
CA LEU A 464 -28.02 26.31 38.20
C LEU A 464 -29.24 25.70 37.50
N LEU A 465 -30.43 26.30 37.66
CA LEU A 465 -31.70 25.79 37.16
C LEU A 465 -32.07 26.33 35.78
N VAL A 466 -31.37 27.37 35.30
CA VAL A 466 -31.77 28.10 34.10
C VAL A 466 -30.57 28.39 33.18
N ARG A 467 -30.81 28.38 31.87
CA ARG A 467 -29.79 28.62 30.83
C ARG A 467 -30.06 29.93 30.10
N GLN A 468 -29.03 30.51 29.50
CA GLN A 468 -29.18 31.66 28.59
C GLN A 468 -30.11 31.26 27.42
N GLY A 469 -31.02 32.15 27.05
CA GLY A 469 -32.04 31.92 26.03
C GLY A 469 -33.35 31.29 26.55
N ASP A 470 -33.39 30.81 27.80
CA ASP A 470 -34.61 30.27 28.39
C ASP A 470 -35.66 31.36 28.64
N ARG A 471 -36.94 31.00 28.47
CA ARG A 471 -38.09 31.77 28.95
C ARG A 471 -38.42 31.33 30.37
N VAL A 472 -38.58 32.28 31.27
CA VAL A 472 -38.86 32.05 32.69
C VAL A 472 -39.99 32.94 33.21
N THR A 473 -40.61 32.49 34.29
CA THR A 473 -41.47 33.30 35.13
C THR A 473 -40.66 33.80 36.32
N ILE A 474 -40.58 35.13 36.47
CA ILE A 474 -39.92 35.79 37.59
C ILE A 474 -40.95 35.94 38.71
N ARG A 475 -40.69 35.36 39.88
CA ARG A 475 -41.54 35.45 41.08
C ARG A 475 -40.80 36.12 42.22
N TRP A 476 -41.43 37.05 42.93
CA TRP A 476 -40.84 37.62 44.15
C TRP A 476 -41.93 38.03 45.13
N THR A 477 -41.57 38.11 46.40
CA THR A 477 -42.47 38.53 47.47
C THR A 477 -41.98 39.86 48.03
N PRO A 478 -42.72 40.97 47.83
CA PRO A 478 -42.36 42.25 48.41
C PRO A 478 -42.32 42.17 49.95
N PRO A 479 -41.41 42.89 50.63
CA PRO A 479 -41.41 42.95 52.09
C PRO A 479 -42.74 43.50 52.61
N GLY A 480 -43.42 42.74 53.47
CA GLY A 480 -44.72 43.11 54.05
C GLY A 480 -45.96 42.76 53.22
N ALA A 481 -45.83 42.10 52.07
CA ALA A 481 -46.97 41.65 51.25
C ALA A 481 -47.28 40.16 51.47
N ALA A 482 -48.57 39.82 51.62
CA ALA A 482 -49.02 38.44 51.81
C ALA A 482 -48.99 37.59 50.52
N ALA A 483 -48.92 38.22 49.34
CA ALA A 483 -48.96 37.53 48.05
C ALA A 483 -47.71 37.79 47.19
N ALA A 484 -47.17 36.71 46.61
CA ALA A 484 -46.07 36.80 45.66
C ALA A 484 -46.54 37.42 44.34
N ARG A 485 -45.76 38.36 43.80
CA ARG A 485 -45.95 38.90 42.46
C ARG A 485 -45.20 38.06 41.45
N GLN A 486 -45.71 38.01 40.22
CA GLN A 486 -45.09 37.25 39.13
C GLN A 486 -45.14 38.01 37.81
N VAL A 487 -44.05 37.91 37.05
CA VAL A 487 -43.98 38.34 35.65
C VAL A 487 -43.67 37.11 34.81
N LYS A 488 -44.57 36.78 33.88
CA LYS A 488 -44.43 35.64 32.98
C LYS A 488 -43.66 36.05 31.73
N ASP A 489 -43.04 35.07 31.06
CA ASP A 489 -42.40 35.24 29.74
C ASP A 489 -41.19 36.20 29.72
N ALA A 490 -40.40 36.23 30.80
CA ALA A 490 -39.12 36.92 30.82
C ALA A 490 -38.04 36.06 30.14
N LEU A 491 -37.14 36.66 29.35
CA LEU A 491 -36.11 35.94 28.62
C LEU A 491 -34.74 36.21 29.24
N ILE A 492 -33.97 35.16 29.56
CA ILE A 492 -32.65 35.33 30.17
C ILE A 492 -31.59 35.53 29.10
N LEU A 493 -30.89 36.66 29.17
CA LEU A 493 -29.85 37.02 28.21
C LEU A 493 -28.45 36.71 28.74
N GLN A 494 -28.21 36.91 30.02
CA GLN A 494 -26.90 36.63 30.61
C GLN A 494 -27.03 36.33 32.11
N LEU A 495 -26.23 35.40 32.61
CA LEU A 495 -26.06 35.10 34.03
C LEU A 495 -24.73 35.72 34.49
N LEU A 496 -24.74 36.50 35.57
CA LEU A 496 -23.59 37.23 36.13
C LEU A 496 -23.12 36.57 37.44
N ALA A 497 -21.84 36.71 37.79
CA ALA A 497 -21.17 35.99 38.89
C ALA A 497 -21.62 36.34 40.34
N ASP A 498 -22.65 37.17 40.54
CA ASP A 498 -23.12 37.64 41.86
C ASP A 498 -24.61 37.38 42.10
N ASP A 499 -25.12 36.20 41.71
CA ASP A 499 -26.57 35.91 41.73
C ASP A 499 -27.40 36.97 40.97
N ARG A 500 -26.83 37.58 39.93
CA ARG A 500 -27.53 38.55 39.07
C ARG A 500 -27.81 37.94 37.70
N ALA A 501 -28.93 38.33 37.10
CA ALA A 501 -29.27 37.94 35.74
C ALA A 501 -29.72 39.14 34.93
N VAL A 502 -29.26 39.23 33.68
CA VAL A 502 -29.78 40.16 32.68
C VAL A 502 -30.97 39.50 32.01
N VAL A 503 -32.14 40.13 32.14
CA VAL A 503 -33.41 39.62 31.61
C VAL A 503 -34.06 40.64 30.68
N ALA A 504 -34.65 40.14 29.59
CA ALA A 504 -35.49 40.92 28.69
C ALA A 504 -36.97 40.68 29.01
N VAL A 505 -37.65 41.74 29.43
CA VAL A 505 -39.05 41.74 29.90
C VAL A 505 -39.87 42.68 29.02
N ARG A 506 -41.15 42.39 28.79
CA ARG A 506 -42.03 43.26 27.99
C ARG A 506 -42.15 44.65 28.64
N LEU A 507 -42.19 45.70 27.82
CA LEU A 507 -42.23 47.09 28.31
C LEU A 507 -43.35 47.34 29.34
N ALA A 508 -44.52 46.72 29.17
CA ALA A 508 -45.67 46.84 30.06
C ALA A 508 -45.45 46.25 31.47
N ASP A 509 -44.51 45.31 31.61
CA ASP A 509 -44.25 44.61 32.87
C ASP A 509 -42.98 45.12 33.59
N VAL A 510 -42.28 46.09 33.02
CA VAL A 510 -41.04 46.67 33.59
C VAL A 510 -41.31 47.32 34.94
N THR A 511 -42.38 48.11 35.06
CA THR A 511 -42.77 48.78 36.31
C THR A 511 -43.16 47.80 37.42
N ARG A 512 -43.39 46.53 37.06
CA ARG A 512 -43.71 45.48 38.00
C ARG A 512 -42.46 44.80 38.55
N LEU A 513 -41.27 44.99 37.99
CA LEU A 513 -40.08 44.25 38.41
C LEU A 513 -39.56 44.66 39.78
N PRO A 514 -38.96 43.72 40.56
CA PRO A 514 -38.34 44.04 41.83
C PRO A 514 -37.07 44.87 41.61
N THR A 515 -37.01 46.04 42.24
CA THR A 515 -35.81 46.89 42.26
C THR A 515 -34.86 46.56 43.41
N THR A 516 -35.37 46.00 44.52
CA THR A 516 -34.59 45.81 45.76
C THR A 516 -34.68 44.39 46.36
N VAL A 517 -35.52 43.52 45.79
CA VAL A 517 -35.83 42.19 46.36
C VAL A 517 -35.29 41.08 45.45
N THR A 518 -34.76 40.01 46.04
CA THR A 518 -34.31 38.83 45.30
C THR A 518 -35.49 38.10 44.65
N ALA A 519 -35.37 37.81 43.36
CA ALA A 519 -36.39 37.12 42.59
C ALA A 519 -36.06 35.63 42.43
N GLN A 520 -37.10 34.81 42.46
CA GLN A 520 -37.06 33.39 42.08
C GLN A 520 -37.32 33.25 40.58
N LEU A 521 -36.46 32.52 39.89
CA LEU A 521 -36.60 32.19 38.48
C LEU A 521 -37.21 30.79 38.36
N VAL A 522 -38.41 30.71 37.79
CA VAL A 522 -39.12 29.44 37.61
C VAL A 522 -39.28 29.19 36.12
N ARG A 523 -38.82 28.03 35.63
CA ARG A 523 -39.13 27.60 34.26
C ARG A 523 -40.63 27.32 34.15
N PRO A 524 -41.27 27.69 33.03
CA PRO A 524 -42.69 27.47 32.80
C PRO A 524 -43.08 25.99 32.87
#